data_AF-A0A956HPK9-F1
#
_entry.id   AF-A0A956HPK9-F1
#
_cell.length_a   1.000
_cell.length_b   1.000
_cell.length_c   1.000
_cell.angle_alpha   90.00
_cell.angle_beta   90.00
_cell.angle_gamma   90.00
#
_symmetry.space_group_name_H-M   'P 1'
#
loop_
_entity.id
_entity.type
_entity.pdbx_description
1 polymer ?
#
loop_
_entity_poly.entity_id
_entity_poly.type
_entity_poly.pdbx_seq_one_letter_code
_entity_poly.pdbx_strand_id
1 'polypeptide(L)'
;TACDGKPQPQPQPPAQPQPQPPAQPQPQPPAQPQPVRPQPTATRVPLLTPDHPLYRRLEGPDASDACAADSQCSRAGCRRDLCTAQRELMTTCEVIEKPAGWPADAACGCVEGRCRWWSTAPLPSGQPAPEDSTQCGDRRCAPPERCVAYYGIAGPSGPELRECVIPCSRGAANHGCPTGTKCVTIADGPGDVCR
;
A
#
# COMPACT_ATOMS: atom_id res chain seq x y z
N THR A 1 46.64 -53.38 10.24
CA THR A 1 47.42 -52.39 10.99
C THR A 1 48.05 -51.42 10.01
N ALA A 2 47.43 -50.27 9.79
CA ALA A 2 47.96 -49.20 8.95
C ALA A 2 47.57 -47.87 9.63
N CYS A 3 48.56 -47.12 10.10
CA CYS A 3 48.38 -45.80 10.69
C CYS A 3 48.51 -44.76 9.57
N ASP A 4 47.39 -44.14 9.20
CA ASP A 4 47.32 -43.04 8.24
C ASP A 4 47.69 -41.74 8.97
N GLY A 5 48.92 -41.27 8.77
CA GLY A 5 49.47 -40.10 9.43
C GLY A 5 49.06 -38.80 8.74
N LYS A 6 48.07 -38.09 9.29
CA LYS A 6 47.76 -36.72 8.86
C LYS A 6 48.82 -35.74 9.41
N PRO A 7 49.41 -34.87 8.56
CA PRO A 7 50.36 -33.86 9.00
C PRO A 7 49.69 -32.84 9.92
N GLN A 8 50.36 -32.54 11.04
CA GLN A 8 49.95 -31.54 12.01
C GLN A 8 50.02 -30.12 11.39
N PRO A 9 49.00 -29.27 11.56
CA PRO A 9 49.03 -27.91 11.06
C PRO A 9 50.11 -27.08 11.78
N GLN A 10 50.89 -26.34 11.01
CA GLN A 10 51.92 -25.46 11.54
C GLN A 10 51.32 -24.28 12.33
N PRO A 11 51.99 -23.82 13.40
CA PRO A 11 51.55 -22.65 14.18
C PRO A 11 51.50 -21.39 13.31
N GLN A 12 50.36 -20.70 13.32
CA GLN A 12 50.25 -19.40 12.65
C GLN A 12 51.11 -18.35 13.36
N PRO A 13 51.83 -17.49 12.61
CA PRO A 13 52.58 -16.39 13.18
C PRO A 13 51.66 -15.37 13.88
N PRO A 14 52.16 -14.65 14.90
CA PRO A 14 51.37 -13.68 15.64
C PRO A 14 50.85 -12.57 14.71
N ALA A 15 49.56 -12.27 14.82
CA ALA A 15 48.89 -11.26 14.03
C ALA A 15 49.56 -9.89 14.25
N GLN A 16 49.94 -9.23 13.16
CA GLN A 16 50.45 -7.86 13.21
C GLN A 16 49.33 -6.89 13.64
N PRO A 17 49.66 -5.83 14.42
CA PRO A 17 48.69 -4.82 14.81
C PRO A 17 48.10 -4.14 13.58
N GLN A 18 46.78 -4.24 13.40
CA GLN A 18 46.10 -3.55 12.32
C GLN A 18 46.05 -2.04 12.62
N PRO A 19 46.29 -1.17 11.62
CA PRO A 19 46.18 0.27 11.78
C PRO A 19 44.78 0.67 12.25
N GLN A 20 44.70 1.46 13.31
CA GLN A 20 43.45 1.93 13.86
C GLN A 20 42.69 2.76 12.81
N PRO A 21 41.40 2.47 12.55
CA PRO A 21 40.58 3.28 11.66
C PRO A 21 40.55 4.74 12.12
N PRO A 22 40.48 5.71 11.20
CA PRO A 22 40.34 7.12 11.56
C PRO A 22 39.15 7.32 12.50
N ALA A 23 39.34 8.16 13.51
CA ALA A 23 38.35 8.46 14.53
C ALA A 23 37.02 8.84 13.87
N GLN A 24 35.96 8.07 14.17
CA GLN A 24 34.64 8.35 13.64
C GLN A 24 34.15 9.72 14.18
N PRO A 25 33.50 10.54 13.34
CA PRO A 25 32.90 11.80 13.78
C PRO A 25 31.98 11.54 14.98
N GLN A 26 32.16 12.30 16.05
CA GLN A 26 31.31 12.19 17.24
C GLN A 26 29.85 12.45 16.84
N PRO A 27 28.87 11.68 17.36
CA PRO A 27 27.45 11.90 17.09
C PRO A 27 27.07 13.32 17.47
N GLN A 28 26.57 14.10 16.52
CA GLN A 28 26.02 15.41 16.85
C GLN A 28 24.82 15.24 17.79
N PRO A 29 24.70 16.07 18.85
CA PRO A 29 23.53 16.08 19.71
C PRO A 29 22.26 16.24 18.86
N PRO A 30 21.15 15.54 19.20
CA PRO A 30 19.90 15.68 18.46
C PRO A 30 19.50 17.15 18.43
N ALA A 31 19.30 17.69 17.23
CA ALA A 31 18.89 19.07 17.05
C ALA A 31 17.60 19.32 17.84
N GLN A 32 17.58 20.38 18.65
CA GLN A 32 16.39 20.75 19.40
C GLN A 32 15.25 21.04 18.41
N PRO A 33 14.03 20.52 18.66
CA PRO A 33 12.90 20.72 17.76
C PRO A 33 12.58 22.22 17.67
N GLN A 34 12.73 22.80 16.49
CA GLN A 34 12.32 24.18 16.24
C GLN A 34 10.79 24.29 16.31
N PRO A 35 10.23 25.37 16.87
CA PRO A 35 8.78 25.60 16.86
C PRO A 35 8.28 25.60 15.42
N VAL A 36 7.48 24.60 15.07
CA VAL A 36 6.90 24.45 13.74
C VAL A 36 5.90 25.59 13.56
N ARG A 37 6.20 26.53 12.65
CA ARG A 37 5.22 27.54 12.26
C ARG A 37 4.04 26.81 11.61
N PRO A 38 2.79 27.08 12.00
CA PRO A 38 1.63 26.47 11.35
C PRO A 38 1.65 26.88 9.88
N GLN A 39 1.86 25.91 8.99
CA GLN A 39 1.72 26.16 7.56
C GLN A 39 0.24 26.37 7.24
N PRO A 40 -0.10 27.30 6.31
CA PRO A 40 -1.45 27.45 5.84
C PRO A 40 -1.93 26.10 5.30
N THR A 41 -2.98 25.57 5.91
CA THR A 41 -3.63 24.32 5.55
C THR A 41 -4.41 24.54 4.25
N ALA A 42 -3.70 24.55 3.12
CA ALA A 42 -4.32 24.18 1.86
C ALA A 42 -5.07 22.86 2.11
N THR A 43 -6.31 22.76 1.64
CA THR A 43 -7.13 21.56 1.85
C THR A 43 -6.39 20.36 1.29
N ARG A 44 -5.90 19.49 2.18
CA ARG A 44 -5.18 18.27 1.82
C ARG A 44 -6.20 17.14 1.76
N VAL A 45 -6.29 16.50 0.61
CA VAL A 45 -7.17 15.36 0.40
C VAL A 45 -6.31 14.10 0.40
N PRO A 46 -6.57 13.11 1.28
CA PRO A 46 -5.93 11.80 1.17
C PRO A 46 -6.14 11.24 -0.23
N LEU A 47 -5.06 10.82 -0.86
CA LEU A 47 -5.09 10.40 -2.25
C LEU A 47 -5.75 9.03 -2.39
N LEU A 48 -5.53 8.12 -1.45
CA LEU A 48 -6.02 6.75 -1.47
C LEU A 48 -7.00 6.52 -0.33
N THR A 49 -8.16 5.95 -0.64
CA THR A 49 -9.10 5.43 0.36
C THR A 49 -8.72 4.00 0.77
N PRO A 50 -9.13 3.52 1.95
CA PRO A 50 -8.87 2.14 2.39
C PRO A 50 -9.32 1.05 1.40
N ASP A 51 -10.37 1.31 0.62
CA ASP A 51 -10.90 0.40 -0.39
C ASP A 51 -10.09 0.40 -1.71
N HIS A 52 -9.15 1.35 -1.89
CA HIS A 52 -8.34 1.41 -3.10
C HIS A 52 -7.39 0.20 -3.17
N PRO A 53 -7.26 -0.49 -4.34
CA PRO A 53 -6.45 -1.71 -4.45
C PRO A 53 -4.96 -1.51 -4.11
N LEU A 54 -4.46 -0.28 -4.27
CA LEU A 54 -3.08 0.09 -3.92
C LEU A 54 -2.92 0.66 -2.50
N TYR A 55 -3.99 0.83 -1.72
CA TYR A 55 -3.94 1.48 -0.40
C TYR A 55 -2.94 0.79 0.53
N ARG A 56 -3.08 -0.52 0.74
CA ARG A 56 -2.17 -1.28 1.60
C ARG A 56 -0.70 -1.16 1.19
N ARG A 57 -0.47 -1.03 -0.11
CA ARG A 57 0.88 -1.03 -0.67
C ARG A 57 1.55 0.34 -0.66
N LEU A 58 0.79 1.41 -0.86
CA LEU A 58 1.32 2.78 -0.95
C LEU A 58 1.20 3.55 0.36
N GLU A 59 0.22 3.23 1.21
CA GLU A 59 0.03 3.84 2.54
C GLU A 59 0.62 2.98 3.67
N GLY A 60 0.80 1.67 3.45
CA GLY A 60 1.44 0.77 4.42
C GLY A 60 0.82 0.82 5.82
N PRO A 61 -0.50 0.58 5.97
CA PRO A 61 -1.19 0.74 7.26
C PRO A 61 -0.68 -0.18 8.37
N ASP A 62 0.10 -1.21 8.02
CA ASP A 62 0.74 -2.14 8.95
C ASP A 62 2.10 -1.62 9.49
N ALA A 63 2.64 -0.53 8.92
CA ALA A 63 3.85 0.15 9.39
C ALA A 63 3.53 1.27 10.38
N SER A 64 4.53 1.75 11.13
CA SER A 64 4.33 2.94 11.96
C SER A 64 4.11 4.17 11.08
N ASP A 65 2.89 4.73 11.13
CA ASP A 65 2.49 5.84 10.28
C ASP A 65 1.98 7.06 11.06
N ALA A 66 1.97 7.02 12.40
CA ALA A 66 1.57 8.16 13.21
C ALA A 66 2.51 9.37 13.01
N CYS A 67 1.93 10.56 12.89
CA CYS A 67 2.68 11.81 12.73
C CYS A 67 1.94 13.01 13.34
N ALA A 68 2.71 14.07 13.59
CA ALA A 68 2.25 15.40 13.98
C ALA A 68 2.64 16.47 12.93
N ALA A 69 3.60 16.18 12.04
CA ALA A 69 4.07 17.11 11.01
C ALA A 69 4.60 16.38 9.77
N ASP A 70 4.56 17.03 8.61
CA ASP A 70 5.01 16.45 7.33
C ASP A 70 6.46 15.98 7.35
N SER A 71 7.33 16.66 8.10
CA SER A 71 8.74 16.31 8.23
C SER A 71 8.98 14.96 8.92
N GLN A 72 7.97 14.43 9.61
CA GLN A 72 8.00 13.10 10.21
C GLN A 72 7.63 12.01 9.20
N CYS A 73 6.98 12.38 8.10
CA CYS A 73 6.64 11.46 7.03
C CYS A 73 7.77 11.39 6.01
N SER A 74 7.94 10.22 5.41
CA SER A 74 9.00 9.95 4.46
C SER A 74 8.52 8.97 3.40
N ARG A 75 9.04 9.16 2.19
CA ARG A 75 8.85 8.21 1.09
C ARG A 75 9.84 7.08 1.27
N ALA A 76 9.38 5.94 1.76
CA ALA A 76 10.15 4.73 2.00
C ALA A 76 9.82 3.66 0.94
N GLY A 77 10.37 2.46 1.13
CA GLY A 77 10.26 1.38 0.15
C GLY A 77 11.32 1.45 -0.95
N CYS A 78 11.46 0.36 -1.70
CA CYS A 78 12.52 0.24 -2.70
C CYS A 78 12.46 1.33 -3.78
N ARG A 79 11.26 1.84 -4.10
CA ARG A 79 11.06 2.87 -5.12
C ARG A 79 10.51 4.18 -4.56
N ARG A 80 10.57 4.38 -3.23
CA ARG A 80 10.01 5.57 -2.56
C ARG A 80 8.50 5.73 -2.82
N ASP A 81 7.81 4.61 -2.89
CA ASP A 81 6.39 4.44 -3.20
C ASP A 81 5.52 4.36 -1.94
N LEU A 82 6.12 4.07 -0.78
CA LEU A 82 5.41 3.99 0.48
C LEU A 82 5.49 5.31 1.26
N CYS A 83 4.35 5.87 1.69
CA CYS A 83 4.34 7.00 2.61
C CYS A 83 4.23 6.50 4.06
N THR A 84 5.23 6.76 4.88
CA THR A 84 5.30 6.22 6.25
C THR A 84 6.13 7.13 7.16
N ALA A 85 6.01 6.98 8.49
CA ALA A 85 6.92 7.62 9.43
C ALA A 85 8.28 6.89 9.54
N GLN A 86 8.37 5.64 9.06
CA GLN A 86 9.59 4.82 9.10
C GLN A 86 10.49 5.09 7.89
N ARG A 87 11.59 5.83 8.08
CA ARG A 87 12.50 6.23 7.00
C ARG A 87 13.23 5.08 6.31
N GLU A 88 13.48 4.00 7.06
CA GLU A 88 14.33 2.88 6.62
C GLU A 88 13.53 1.63 6.25
N LEU A 89 12.19 1.75 6.14
CA LEU A 89 11.35 0.64 5.74
C LEU A 89 11.64 0.25 4.28
N MET A 90 12.12 -0.97 4.08
CA MET A 90 12.38 -1.54 2.75
C MET A 90 11.24 -2.49 2.38
N THR A 91 10.64 -2.23 1.22
CA THR A 91 9.61 -3.07 0.59
C THR A 91 10.22 -3.88 -0.55
N THR A 92 9.45 -4.81 -1.12
CA THR A 92 9.86 -5.50 -2.34
C THR A 92 9.97 -4.50 -3.51
N CYS A 93 10.96 -4.69 -4.39
CA CYS A 93 11.21 -3.82 -5.54
C CYS A 93 10.29 -4.07 -6.74
N GLU A 94 9.11 -4.63 -6.49
CA GLU A 94 8.12 -4.86 -7.54
C GLU A 94 7.66 -3.52 -8.14
N VAL A 95 7.49 -3.50 -9.46
CA VAL A 95 7.06 -2.30 -10.18
C VAL A 95 5.57 -2.07 -9.90
N ILE A 96 5.27 -1.10 -9.05
CA ILE A 96 3.94 -0.48 -9.01
C ILE A 96 3.90 0.58 -10.11
N GLU A 97 3.01 0.39 -11.07
CA GLU A 97 2.62 1.48 -11.94
C GLU A 97 1.69 2.40 -11.16
N LYS A 98 2.02 3.69 -11.08
CA LYS A 98 1.10 4.67 -10.52
C LYS A 98 -0.17 4.67 -11.38
N PRO A 99 -1.36 4.62 -10.78
CA PRO A 99 -2.62 4.72 -11.49
C PRO A 99 -2.61 5.87 -12.50
N ALA A 100 -3.21 5.64 -13.67
CA ALA A 100 -3.50 6.72 -14.60
C ALA A 100 -4.31 7.80 -13.86
N GLY A 101 -3.86 9.05 -13.94
CA GLY A 101 -4.48 10.17 -13.22
C GLY A 101 -3.88 10.48 -11.84
N TRP A 102 -2.75 9.88 -11.46
CA TRP A 102 -2.01 10.31 -10.26
C TRP A 102 -1.69 11.82 -10.35
N PRO A 103 -2.12 12.66 -9.37
CA PRO A 103 -1.95 14.10 -9.47
C PRO A 103 -0.48 14.48 -9.43
N ALA A 104 -0.12 15.52 -10.20
CA ALA A 104 1.26 16.01 -10.26
C ALA A 104 1.72 16.59 -8.91
N ASP A 105 0.78 17.08 -8.09
CA ASP A 105 1.01 17.64 -6.76
C ASP A 105 0.96 16.59 -5.64
N ALA A 106 0.80 15.31 -5.97
CA ALA A 106 0.76 14.25 -4.96
C ALA A 106 2.05 14.20 -4.13
N ALA A 107 1.90 14.33 -2.82
CA ALA A 107 3.00 14.38 -1.86
C ALA A 107 2.75 13.42 -0.69
N CYS A 108 3.83 12.98 -0.04
CA CYS A 108 3.75 12.25 1.21
C CYS A 108 3.83 13.27 2.36
N GLY A 109 2.87 13.25 3.28
CA GLY A 109 2.80 14.20 4.39
C GLY A 109 1.87 13.73 5.50
N CYS A 110 1.75 14.54 6.54
CA CYS A 110 0.92 14.25 7.69
C CYS A 110 -0.51 14.74 7.44
N VAL A 111 -1.44 13.79 7.34
CA VAL A 111 -2.87 14.05 7.12
C VAL A 111 -3.66 13.24 8.13
N GLU A 112 -4.49 13.92 8.92
CA GLU A 112 -5.30 13.29 9.98
C GLU A 112 -4.47 12.51 11.02
N GLY A 113 -3.26 13.02 11.31
CA GLY A 113 -2.33 12.40 12.27
C GLY A 113 -1.63 11.13 11.75
N ARG A 114 -1.73 10.84 10.44
CA ARG A 114 -1.08 9.71 9.78
C ARG A 114 -0.30 10.15 8.55
N CYS A 115 0.82 9.49 8.29
CA CYS A 115 1.60 9.69 7.07
C CYS A 115 0.83 9.10 5.91
N ARG A 116 0.38 9.96 5.00
CA ARG A 116 -0.42 9.59 3.84
C ARG A 116 0.03 10.25 2.57
N TRP A 117 -0.20 9.60 1.44
CA TRP A 117 -0.21 10.31 0.17
C TRP A 117 -1.40 11.26 0.13
N TRP A 118 -1.16 12.50 -0.26
CA TRP A 118 -2.17 13.54 -0.34
C TRP A 118 -1.93 14.45 -1.55
N SER A 119 -2.98 15.16 -1.94
CA SER A 119 -2.96 16.19 -2.98
C SER A 119 -3.95 17.30 -2.65
N THR A 120 -3.87 18.42 -3.37
CA THR A 120 -4.82 19.54 -3.28
C THR A 120 -6.08 19.30 -4.11
N ALA A 121 -6.01 18.38 -5.07
CA ALA A 121 -7.15 17.88 -5.84
C ALA A 121 -7.41 16.40 -5.47
N PRO A 122 -8.66 15.94 -5.38
CA PRO A 122 -8.93 14.50 -5.28
C PRO A 122 -8.32 13.77 -6.50
N LEU A 123 -7.97 12.49 -6.34
CA LEU A 123 -7.74 11.65 -7.52
C LEU A 123 -8.95 11.84 -8.45
N PRO A 124 -8.76 12.09 -9.76
CA PRO A 124 -9.83 11.79 -10.69
C PRO A 124 -10.18 10.35 -10.38
N SER A 125 -11.42 10.09 -9.98
CA SER A 125 -11.97 8.76 -9.78
C SER A 125 -11.84 8.04 -11.12
N GLY A 126 -10.66 7.51 -11.39
CA GLY A 126 -10.24 6.91 -12.66
C GLY A 126 -10.86 5.54 -12.87
N GLN A 127 -11.57 5.03 -11.87
CA GLN A 127 -12.80 4.31 -12.14
C GLN A 127 -13.89 5.34 -12.07
N PRO A 128 -14.61 5.66 -13.18
CA PRO A 128 -15.89 6.32 -13.02
C PRO A 128 -16.58 5.58 -11.89
N ALA A 129 -17.02 6.28 -10.83
CA ALA A 129 -18.08 5.74 -10.01
C ALA A 129 -19.09 5.24 -11.04
N PRO A 130 -19.34 3.92 -11.15
CA PRO A 130 -20.02 3.36 -12.31
C PRO A 130 -21.26 4.21 -12.47
N GLU A 131 -21.30 5.01 -13.56
CA GLU A 131 -22.21 6.14 -13.66
C GLU A 131 -23.54 5.67 -13.15
N ASP A 132 -24.01 6.35 -12.09
CA ASP A 132 -25.22 6.03 -11.38
C ASP A 132 -26.21 5.46 -12.40
N SER A 133 -26.52 4.18 -12.26
CA SER A 133 -27.66 3.55 -12.91
C SER A 133 -27.53 3.05 -14.36
N THR A 134 -26.34 2.63 -14.82
CA THR A 134 -26.25 1.83 -16.06
C THR A 134 -27.10 0.57 -15.91
N GLN A 135 -28.03 0.38 -16.84
CA GLN A 135 -28.91 -0.78 -16.91
C GLN A 135 -28.07 -2.07 -16.86
N CYS A 136 -28.36 -2.94 -15.88
CA CYS A 136 -27.70 -4.21 -15.66
C CYS A 136 -28.58 -5.35 -16.17
N GLY A 137 -28.47 -5.60 -17.48
CA GLY A 137 -29.47 -6.40 -18.18
C GLY A 137 -30.83 -5.70 -18.09
N ASP A 138 -31.81 -6.37 -17.50
CA ASP A 138 -33.20 -5.88 -17.42
C ASP A 138 -33.50 -5.02 -16.20
N ARG A 139 -32.55 -4.86 -15.26
CA ARG A 139 -32.75 -4.07 -14.03
C ARG A 139 -31.71 -2.99 -13.83
N ARG A 140 -32.03 -2.03 -12.96
CA ARG A 140 -31.12 -1.00 -12.49
C ARG A 140 -30.63 -1.39 -11.09
N CYS A 141 -29.32 -1.33 -10.87
CA CYS A 141 -28.74 -1.68 -9.57
C CYS A 141 -29.04 -0.58 -8.55
N ALA A 142 -29.45 -0.97 -7.35
CA ALA A 142 -29.69 -0.04 -6.26
C ALA A 142 -28.40 0.11 -5.45
N PRO A 143 -27.96 1.33 -5.05
CA PRO A 143 -26.83 1.47 -4.16
C PRO A 143 -27.00 0.61 -2.89
N PRO A 144 -25.96 -0.12 -2.44
CA PRO A 144 -24.57 -0.08 -2.89
C PRO A 144 -24.22 -1.13 -3.98
N GLU A 145 -25.20 -1.75 -4.63
CA GLU A 145 -24.96 -2.69 -5.73
C GLU A 145 -24.28 -1.98 -6.91
N ARG A 146 -23.40 -2.71 -7.61
CA ARG A 146 -22.81 -2.32 -8.89
C ARG A 146 -23.18 -3.35 -9.96
N CYS A 147 -23.39 -2.89 -11.18
CA CYS A 147 -23.54 -3.81 -12.30
C CYS A 147 -22.17 -4.41 -12.65
N VAL A 148 -22.07 -5.73 -12.66
CA VAL A 148 -20.91 -6.44 -13.16
C VAL A 148 -21.32 -7.28 -14.37
N ALA A 149 -20.42 -7.35 -15.34
CA ALA A 149 -20.52 -8.25 -16.47
C ALA A 149 -19.41 -9.31 -16.36
N TYR A 150 -19.74 -10.57 -16.57
CA TYR A 150 -18.78 -11.67 -16.56
C TYR A 150 -19.21 -12.81 -17.49
N TYR A 151 -18.26 -13.64 -17.90
CA TYR A 151 -18.54 -14.86 -18.64
C TYR A 151 -18.48 -16.05 -17.68
N GLY A 152 -19.49 -16.91 -17.68
CA GLY A 152 -19.48 -18.13 -16.85
C GLY A 152 -18.41 -19.15 -17.30
N ILE A 153 -18.56 -20.40 -16.86
CA ILE A 153 -17.60 -21.49 -17.14
C ILE A 153 -17.27 -21.71 -18.64
N ALA A 154 -18.16 -21.28 -19.54
CA ALA A 154 -17.96 -21.34 -20.99
C ALA A 154 -17.00 -20.26 -21.54
N GLY A 155 -16.56 -19.31 -20.69
CA GLY A 155 -15.72 -18.20 -21.08
C GLY A 155 -16.37 -17.31 -22.16
N PRO A 156 -15.57 -16.57 -22.95
CA PRO A 156 -16.06 -15.68 -24.01
C PRO A 156 -16.91 -16.35 -25.10
N SER A 157 -16.84 -17.69 -25.22
CA SER A 157 -17.69 -18.45 -26.14
C SER A 157 -19.12 -18.62 -25.64
N GLY A 158 -19.38 -18.35 -24.35
CA GLY A 158 -20.71 -18.34 -23.74
C GLY A 158 -21.37 -16.96 -23.74
N PRO A 159 -22.63 -16.87 -23.27
CA PRO A 159 -23.28 -15.58 -23.07
C PRO A 159 -22.57 -14.77 -21.98
N GLU A 160 -22.47 -13.45 -22.19
CA GLU A 160 -22.12 -12.50 -21.13
C GLU A 160 -23.27 -12.43 -20.12
N LEU A 161 -22.97 -12.69 -18.86
CA LEU A 161 -23.91 -12.57 -17.74
C LEU A 161 -23.73 -11.20 -17.10
N ARG A 162 -24.85 -10.55 -16.77
CA ARG A 162 -24.87 -9.26 -16.07
C ARG A 162 -25.69 -9.36 -14.81
N GLU A 163 -25.15 -8.88 -13.69
CA GLU A 163 -25.84 -8.92 -12.41
C GLU A 163 -25.49 -7.74 -11.53
N CYS A 164 -26.44 -7.32 -10.70
CA CYS A 164 -26.22 -6.35 -9.64
C CYS A 164 -25.63 -7.07 -8.42
N VAL A 165 -24.40 -6.71 -8.05
CA VAL A 165 -23.69 -7.33 -6.93
C VAL A 165 -23.12 -6.27 -5.99
N ILE A 166 -22.97 -6.58 -4.71
CA ILE A 166 -22.22 -5.74 -3.77
C ILE A 166 -20.83 -6.36 -3.61
N PRO A 167 -19.74 -5.70 -4.01
CA PRO A 167 -18.39 -6.24 -3.81
C PRO A 167 -18.04 -6.31 -2.32
N CYS A 168 -17.26 -7.32 -1.95
CA CYS A 168 -16.73 -7.36 -0.60
C CYS A 168 -15.59 -6.34 -0.38
N SER A 169 -15.66 -5.60 0.71
CA SER A 169 -14.57 -4.76 1.23
C SER A 169 -13.78 -5.54 2.28
N ARG A 170 -12.65 -6.12 1.88
CA ARG A 170 -11.77 -6.86 2.82
C ARG A 170 -11.30 -5.93 3.94
N GLY A 171 -11.45 -6.38 5.19
CA GLY A 171 -11.05 -5.61 6.38
C GLY A 171 -12.19 -4.81 7.02
N ALA A 172 -13.33 -4.65 6.36
CA ALA A 172 -14.54 -4.13 6.98
C ALA A 172 -15.27 -5.21 7.81
N ALA A 173 -16.11 -4.78 8.76
CA ALA A 173 -17.02 -5.69 9.47
C ALA A 173 -17.90 -6.44 8.46
N ASN A 174 -18.01 -7.77 8.60
CA ASN A 174 -18.67 -8.66 7.64
C ASN A 174 -18.19 -8.46 6.18
N HIS A 175 -16.93 -8.06 5.98
CA HIS A 175 -16.38 -7.72 4.66
C HIS A 175 -17.19 -6.67 3.89
N GLY A 176 -17.86 -5.75 4.59
CA GLY A 176 -18.70 -4.71 3.98
C GLY A 176 -20.07 -5.21 3.50
N CYS A 177 -20.42 -6.46 3.77
CA CYS A 177 -21.71 -7.02 3.36
C CYS A 177 -22.85 -6.62 4.31
N PRO A 178 -24.03 -6.27 3.78
CA PRO A 178 -25.19 -5.92 4.59
C PRO A 178 -25.63 -7.09 5.47
N THR A 179 -26.33 -6.78 6.57
CA THR A 179 -26.81 -7.79 7.52
C THR A 179 -27.63 -8.88 6.83
N GLY A 180 -27.32 -10.15 7.14
CA GLY A 180 -27.98 -11.30 6.54
C GLY A 180 -27.33 -11.82 5.25
N THR A 181 -26.33 -11.11 4.73
CA THR A 181 -25.50 -11.57 3.61
C THR A 181 -24.07 -11.86 4.08
N LYS A 182 -23.35 -12.68 3.32
CA LYS A 182 -21.93 -13.00 3.56
C LYS A 182 -21.12 -12.83 2.29
N CYS A 183 -19.83 -12.58 2.47
CA CYS A 183 -18.90 -12.53 1.35
C CYS A 183 -18.66 -13.93 0.77
N VAL A 184 -18.90 -14.11 -0.54
CA VAL A 184 -18.65 -15.35 -1.27
C VAL A 184 -17.88 -15.08 -2.56
N THR A 185 -16.99 -16.00 -2.94
CA THR A 185 -16.26 -15.92 -4.21
C THR A 185 -17.07 -16.59 -5.32
N ILE A 186 -17.33 -15.89 -6.41
CA ILE A 186 -17.85 -16.49 -7.64
C ILE A 186 -16.65 -16.89 -8.50
N ALA A 187 -16.38 -18.19 -8.58
CA ALA A 187 -15.18 -18.74 -9.25
C ALA A 187 -15.06 -18.32 -10.71
N ASP A 188 -16.17 -18.33 -11.45
CA ASP A 188 -16.24 -17.93 -12.85
C ASP A 188 -16.69 -16.48 -13.03
N GLY A 189 -16.60 -15.64 -12.00
CA GLY A 189 -17.31 -14.37 -11.96
C GLY A 189 -16.52 -13.20 -11.40
N PRO A 190 -17.22 -12.16 -10.90
CA PRO A 190 -16.65 -10.87 -10.51
C PRO A 190 -15.74 -10.92 -9.25
N GLY A 191 -15.39 -12.10 -8.76
CA GLY A 191 -14.66 -12.33 -7.52
C GLY A 191 -15.57 -12.38 -6.29
N ASP A 192 -15.11 -11.75 -5.21
CA ASP A 192 -15.75 -11.74 -3.89
C ASP A 192 -16.93 -10.76 -3.84
N VAL A 193 -18.16 -11.26 -3.64
CA VAL A 193 -19.40 -10.47 -3.57
C VAL A 193 -20.30 -10.90 -2.41
N CYS A 194 -21.19 -10.00 -1.96
CA CYS A 194 -22.15 -10.30 -0.90
C CYS A 194 -23.36 -11.07 -1.43
N ARG A 195 -23.71 -12.18 -0.77
CA ARG A 195 -24.87 -13.03 -1.05
C ARG A 195 -25.57 -13.48 0.23
#